data_AF-A0A956L4P2-F1
#
_entry.id   AF-A0A956L4P2-F1
#
_cell.length_a   1.000
_cell.length_b   1.000
_cell.length_c   1.000
_cell.angle_alpha   90.00
_cell.angle_beta   90.00
_cell.angle_gamma   90.00
#
_symmetry.space_group_name_H-M   'P 1'
#
loop_
_entity.id
_entity.type
_entity.pdbx_description
1 polymer ?
#
loop_
_entity_poly.entity_id
_entity_poly.type
_entity_poly.pdbx_seq_one_letter_code
_entity_poly.pdbx_strand_id
1 'polypeptide(L)'
;MVTLAFHKVEGLGNDFVLLDRREATVAEVEVALPTLATLAPQVCHRRTGVGGDGILVLGPPRVAGHRASMWVINHDGSRPEMCGNGLRCVALVAAGAGEHAFTIDTDAGPRRCWLTAATAEAGEVEVDMGPGRWLGQRRPEAGEGRVFDAISMGNPHAVAFVEAHEDPETLARRLGPGVEVSPEFPEGTNVELCRVRDDDLLLWVWERGCGITDACGTGACATVVAAARQGRVPFDAPILVRLPGGPLEIRAPADPTAGVRMRGPARVVFGGTMTL
;
A
#
# COMPACT_ATOMS: atom_id res chain seq x y z
N MET A 1 21.90 7.68 24.54
CA MET A 1 22.25 6.91 23.34
C MET A 1 21.60 5.55 23.44
N VAL A 2 20.58 5.33 22.63
CA VAL A 2 19.93 4.03 22.44
C VAL A 2 20.36 3.48 21.09
N THR A 3 20.75 2.21 21.02
CA THR A 3 21.08 1.55 19.75
C THR A 3 19.93 0.63 19.35
N LEU A 4 19.39 0.80 18.15
CA LEU A 4 18.30 0.00 17.62
C LEU A 4 18.76 -0.77 16.37
N ALA A 5 18.55 -2.09 16.37
CA ALA A 5 18.69 -2.90 15.18
C ALA A 5 17.50 -2.68 14.24
N PHE A 6 17.75 -2.70 12.94
CA PHE A 6 16.71 -2.53 11.93
C PHE A 6 16.99 -3.34 10.66
N HIS A 7 15.94 -3.60 9.91
CA HIS A 7 16.00 -4.03 8.52
C HIS A 7 15.51 -2.90 7.63
N LYS A 8 16.28 -2.53 6.63
CA LYS A 8 15.78 -1.71 5.52
C LYS A 8 15.00 -2.64 4.59
N VAL A 9 13.73 -2.36 4.39
CA VAL A 9 12.84 -3.17 3.54
C VAL A 9 12.18 -2.28 2.48
N GLU A 10 11.76 -2.86 1.37
CA GLU A 10 10.95 -2.14 0.38
C GLU A 10 10.01 -3.06 -0.38
N GLY A 11 8.97 -2.46 -0.96
CA GLY A 11 8.10 -3.10 -1.94
C GLY A 11 7.77 -2.11 -3.06
N LEU A 12 8.32 -2.35 -4.25
CA LEU A 12 8.15 -1.50 -5.44
C LEU A 12 8.61 -0.05 -5.24
N GLY A 13 9.78 0.13 -4.65
CA GLY A 13 10.39 1.44 -4.39
C GLY A 13 9.96 2.10 -3.09
N ASN A 14 8.78 1.76 -2.55
CA ASN A 14 8.32 2.27 -1.26
C ASN A 14 9.08 1.57 -0.11
N ASP A 15 9.96 2.33 0.55
CA ASP A 15 11.02 1.79 1.40
C ASP A 15 10.91 2.19 2.88
N PHE A 16 11.08 1.25 3.79
CA PHE A 16 10.84 1.43 5.22
C PHE A 16 12.02 1.01 6.08
N VAL A 17 12.11 1.61 7.26
CA VAL A 17 12.95 1.14 8.37
C VAL A 17 12.10 0.21 9.23
N LEU A 18 12.33 -1.09 9.15
CA LEU A 18 11.59 -2.10 9.93
C LEU A 18 12.33 -2.41 11.25
N LEU A 19 11.62 -2.24 12.37
CA LEU A 19 12.05 -2.60 13.71
C LEU A 19 11.35 -3.89 14.13
N ASP A 20 12.11 -4.97 14.32
CA ASP A 20 11.58 -6.22 14.83
C ASP A 20 11.53 -6.19 16.36
N ARG A 21 10.32 -6.27 16.88
CA ARG A 21 9.93 -6.19 18.29
C ARG A 21 9.01 -7.35 18.67
N ARG A 22 9.06 -8.48 17.95
CA ARG A 22 8.20 -9.66 18.23
C ARG A 22 8.37 -10.24 19.63
N GLU A 23 9.57 -10.07 20.21
CA GLU A 23 9.89 -10.52 21.57
C GLU A 23 9.41 -9.55 22.67
N ALA A 24 8.89 -8.37 22.30
CA ALA A 24 8.27 -7.45 23.25
C ALA A 24 6.80 -7.84 23.52
N THR A 25 6.19 -7.22 24.52
CA THR A 25 4.73 -7.24 24.73
C THR A 25 4.03 -6.17 23.87
N VAL A 26 2.74 -6.35 23.60
CA VAL A 26 1.93 -5.35 22.86
C VAL A 26 2.01 -3.98 23.55
N ALA A 27 1.87 -3.95 24.88
CA ALA A 27 1.93 -2.71 25.67
C ALA A 27 3.29 -1.99 25.56
N GLU A 28 4.40 -2.73 25.54
CA GLU A 28 5.73 -2.14 25.35
C GLU A 28 5.91 -1.53 23.95
N VAL A 29 5.33 -2.16 22.92
CA VAL A 29 5.33 -1.57 21.59
C VAL A 29 4.50 -0.30 21.57
N GLU A 30 3.27 -0.33 22.09
CA GLU A 30 2.36 0.82 22.11
C GLU A 30 2.95 2.03 22.85
N VAL A 31 3.62 1.80 23.98
CA VAL A 31 4.33 2.83 24.76
C VAL A 31 5.47 3.46 23.96
N ALA A 32 6.13 2.70 23.06
CA ALA A 32 7.23 3.20 22.25
C ALA A 32 6.77 3.99 21.01
N LEU A 33 5.53 3.79 20.53
CA LEU A 33 5.04 4.41 19.28
C LEU A 33 5.13 5.95 19.29
N PRO A 34 4.75 6.69 20.34
CA PRO A 34 4.86 8.16 20.35
C PRO A 34 6.31 8.65 20.24
N THR A 35 7.25 7.95 20.86
CA THR A 35 8.68 8.26 20.77
C THR A 35 9.20 7.97 19.36
N LEU A 36 8.84 6.82 18.78
CA LEU A 36 9.20 6.49 17.39
C LEU A 36 8.60 7.50 16.40
N ALA A 37 7.38 7.97 16.62
CA ALA A 37 6.76 9.02 15.82
C ALA A 37 7.55 10.33 15.85
N THR A 38 8.02 10.73 17.04
CA THR A 38 8.87 11.92 17.21
C THR A 38 10.22 11.77 16.49
N LEU A 39 10.76 10.55 16.45
CA LEU A 39 12.06 10.25 15.84
C LEU A 39 11.96 9.97 14.34
N ALA A 40 10.77 9.71 13.80
CA ALA A 40 10.58 9.33 12.41
C ALA A 40 11.18 10.34 11.41
N PRO A 41 11.00 11.68 11.57
CA PRO A 41 11.65 12.64 10.66
C PRO A 41 13.17 12.53 10.62
N GLN A 42 13.81 12.24 11.76
CA GLN A 42 15.27 12.08 11.83
C GLN A 42 15.71 10.74 11.24
N VAL A 43 15.04 9.65 11.59
CA VAL A 43 15.36 8.29 11.12
C VAL A 43 15.16 8.16 9.61
N CYS A 44 14.05 8.69 9.11
CA CYS A 44 13.65 8.62 7.71
C CYS A 44 14.33 9.66 6.82
N HIS A 45 15.07 10.62 7.40
CA HIS A 45 15.79 11.62 6.59
C HIS A 45 16.86 10.97 5.71
N ARG A 46 16.70 11.04 4.39
CA ARG A 46 17.55 10.32 3.41
C ARG A 46 19.03 10.73 3.39
N ARG A 47 19.40 11.89 3.96
CA ARG A 47 20.79 12.38 3.99
C ARG A 47 21.50 12.24 5.33
N THR A 48 20.75 12.23 6.43
CA THR A 48 21.32 12.29 7.79
C THR A 48 20.79 11.19 8.71
N GLY A 49 19.79 10.44 8.27
CA GLY A 49 19.27 9.25 8.92
C GLY A 49 19.56 8.01 8.09
N VAL A 50 18.81 6.95 8.36
CA VAL A 50 18.83 5.72 7.56
C VAL A 50 18.15 5.95 6.20
N GLY A 51 17.16 6.84 6.16
CA GLY A 51 16.35 7.10 4.98
C GLY A 51 15.18 6.12 4.86
N GLY A 52 14.01 6.60 4.43
CA GLY A 52 12.83 5.79 4.12
C GLY A 52 11.55 6.63 4.10
N ASP A 53 10.47 6.05 3.59
CA ASP A 53 9.13 6.67 3.58
C ASP A 53 8.41 6.51 4.93
N GLY A 54 8.92 5.64 5.80
CA GLY A 54 8.41 5.45 7.16
C GLY A 54 9.16 4.41 7.98
N ILE A 55 8.73 4.26 9.22
CA ILE A 55 9.12 3.20 10.14
C ILE A 55 7.99 2.16 10.18
N LEU A 56 8.35 0.89 10.05
CA LEU A 56 7.48 -0.25 10.33
C LEU A 56 7.91 -0.88 11.63
N VAL A 57 6.95 -1.16 12.52
CA VAL A 57 7.21 -1.99 13.69
C VAL A 57 6.54 -3.34 13.46
N LEU A 58 7.32 -4.41 13.54
CA LEU A 58 6.84 -5.78 13.54
C LEU A 58 6.86 -6.27 15.00
N GLY A 59 5.73 -6.66 15.57
CA GLY A 59 5.67 -7.02 16.99
C GLY A 59 4.77 -8.21 17.29
N PRO A 60 4.54 -8.49 18.58
CA PRO A 60 3.78 -9.67 18.99
C PRO A 60 2.34 -9.61 18.46
N PRO A 61 1.69 -10.76 18.20
CA PRO A 61 0.29 -10.76 17.81
C PRO A 61 -0.58 -10.10 18.88
N ARG A 62 -1.56 -9.30 18.44
CA ARG A 62 -2.60 -8.71 19.31
C ARG A 62 -3.74 -9.69 19.58
N VAL A 63 -3.96 -10.62 18.65
CA VAL A 63 -5.00 -11.65 18.74
C VAL A 63 -4.36 -13.04 18.78
N ALA A 64 -4.85 -13.89 19.69
CA ALA A 64 -4.37 -15.27 19.82
C ALA A 64 -4.54 -16.06 18.51
N GLY A 65 -3.48 -16.74 18.08
CA GLY A 65 -3.45 -17.51 16.83
C GLY A 65 -3.04 -16.69 15.59
N HIS A 66 -2.91 -15.37 15.69
CA HIS A 66 -2.28 -14.57 14.64
C HIS A 66 -0.76 -14.63 14.76
N ARG A 67 -0.05 -14.34 13.67
CA ARG A 67 1.40 -14.50 13.59
C ARG A 67 2.14 -13.37 14.28
N ALA A 68 1.71 -12.15 14.02
CA ALA A 68 2.37 -10.92 14.46
C ALA A 68 1.42 -9.73 14.31
N SER A 69 1.91 -8.55 14.64
CA SER A 69 1.24 -7.28 14.37
C SER A 69 2.17 -6.31 13.64
N MET A 70 1.55 -5.39 12.90
CA MET A 70 2.20 -4.30 12.18
C MET A 70 1.70 -2.97 12.70
N TRP A 71 2.64 -2.04 12.92
CA TRP A 71 2.35 -0.62 13.10
C TRP A 71 3.16 0.19 12.11
N VAL A 72 2.54 1.26 11.59
CA VAL A 72 3.13 2.13 10.58
C VAL A 72 3.28 3.54 11.16
N ILE A 73 4.43 4.14 10.90
CA ILE A 73 4.73 5.54 11.21
C ILE A 73 5.34 6.14 9.94
N ASN A 74 4.68 7.12 9.35
CA ASN A 74 5.21 7.82 8.18
C ASN A 74 6.46 8.63 8.54
N HIS A 75 7.22 9.04 7.53
CA HIS A 75 8.43 9.85 7.72
C HIS A 75 8.17 11.18 8.46
N ASP A 76 6.95 11.70 8.46
CA ASP A 76 6.55 12.92 9.18
C ASP A 76 6.08 12.66 10.63
N GLY A 77 6.06 11.38 11.05
CA GLY A 77 5.60 10.94 12.37
C GLY A 77 4.10 10.64 12.44
N SER A 78 3.33 10.90 11.38
CA SER A 78 1.91 10.53 11.32
C SER A 78 1.71 9.02 11.29
N ARG A 79 0.56 8.53 11.76
CA ARG A 79 0.23 7.10 11.82
C ARG A 79 -0.94 6.77 10.90
N PRO A 80 -0.69 6.20 9.70
CA PRO A 80 -1.75 5.67 8.88
C PRO A 80 -2.24 4.33 9.44
N GLU A 81 -3.50 3.99 9.18
CA GLU A 81 -4.10 2.74 9.65
C GLU A 81 -3.57 1.51 8.89
N MET A 82 -3.12 1.70 7.64
CA MET A 82 -2.66 0.62 6.77
C MET A 82 -1.65 1.10 5.73
N CYS A 83 -0.72 0.23 5.36
CA CYS A 83 0.20 0.39 4.23
C CYS A 83 0.38 -0.96 3.53
N GLY A 84 -0.14 -1.10 2.31
CA GLY A 84 -0.12 -2.39 1.59
C GLY A 84 1.29 -2.85 1.23
N ASN A 85 2.18 -1.93 0.82
CA ASN A 85 3.58 -2.22 0.55
C ASN A 85 4.34 -2.62 1.82
N GLY A 86 4.11 -1.88 2.91
CA GLY A 86 4.65 -2.18 4.23
C GLY A 86 4.19 -3.55 4.74
N LEU A 87 2.92 -3.90 4.56
CA LEU A 87 2.38 -5.20 4.97
C LEU A 87 3.06 -6.37 4.24
N ARG A 88 3.35 -6.24 2.94
CA ARG A 88 4.14 -7.25 2.21
C ARG A 88 5.52 -7.43 2.83
N CYS A 89 6.19 -6.32 3.16
CA CYS A 89 7.51 -6.36 3.81
C CYS A 89 7.46 -6.99 5.20
N VAL A 90 6.48 -6.62 6.02
CA VAL A 90 6.29 -7.18 7.36
C VAL A 90 5.98 -8.67 7.27
N ALA A 91 5.13 -9.09 6.34
CA ALA A 91 4.82 -10.51 6.12
C ALA A 91 6.06 -11.31 5.72
N LEU A 92 6.90 -10.78 4.83
CA LEU A 92 8.17 -11.42 4.47
C LEU A 92 9.06 -11.67 5.71
N VAL A 93 9.24 -10.65 6.57
CA VAL A 93 10.09 -10.76 7.77
C VAL A 93 9.42 -11.57 8.89
N ALA A 94 8.09 -11.57 8.96
CA ALA A 94 7.33 -12.28 9.99
C ALA A 94 7.30 -13.80 9.77
N ALA A 95 7.44 -14.26 8.53
CA ALA A 95 7.25 -15.65 8.17
C ALA A 95 8.19 -16.60 8.93
N GLY A 96 7.62 -17.69 9.45
CA GLY A 96 8.39 -18.82 9.96
C GLY A 96 8.90 -19.72 8.83
N ALA A 97 9.86 -20.59 9.14
CA ALA A 97 10.35 -21.59 8.19
C ALA A 97 9.20 -22.50 7.72
N GLY A 98 8.92 -22.51 6.42
CA GLY A 98 7.84 -23.31 5.82
C GLY A 98 6.43 -22.76 6.02
N GLU A 99 6.26 -21.57 6.60
CA GLU A 99 4.96 -20.91 6.70
C GLU A 99 4.61 -20.20 5.39
N HIS A 100 3.46 -20.55 4.81
CA HIS A 100 2.99 -20.00 3.53
C HIS A 100 1.73 -19.14 3.65
N ALA A 101 1.02 -19.19 4.77
CA ALA A 101 -0.17 -18.38 4.99
C ALA A 101 -0.40 -18.13 6.48
N PHE A 102 -0.65 -16.87 6.84
CA PHE A 102 -0.91 -16.45 8.22
C PHE A 102 -1.61 -15.09 8.26
N THR A 103 -1.96 -14.65 9.46
CA THR A 103 -2.65 -13.37 9.69
C THR A 103 -1.75 -12.42 10.47
N ILE A 104 -1.71 -11.16 10.05
CA ILE A 104 -1.04 -10.05 10.75
C ILE A 104 -2.09 -9.06 11.26
N ASP A 105 -1.99 -8.65 12.51
CA ASP A 105 -2.84 -7.62 13.10
C ASP A 105 -2.40 -6.22 12.65
N THR A 106 -3.30 -5.46 12.02
CA THR A 106 -3.07 -4.05 11.64
C THR A 106 -4.07 -3.13 12.33
N ASP A 107 -3.83 -1.82 12.32
CA ASP A 107 -4.77 -0.85 12.90
C ASP A 107 -6.09 -0.81 12.09
N ALA A 108 -6.05 -1.17 10.80
CA ALA A 108 -7.22 -1.39 9.95
C ALA A 108 -7.82 -2.81 10.06
N GLY A 109 -7.56 -3.54 11.16
CA GLY A 109 -8.00 -4.92 11.40
C GLY A 109 -7.03 -5.99 10.90
N PRO A 110 -7.31 -7.28 11.20
CA PRO A 110 -6.42 -8.38 10.82
C PRO A 110 -6.40 -8.61 9.32
N ARG A 111 -5.21 -8.85 8.76
CA ARG A 111 -4.99 -9.06 7.32
C ARG A 111 -4.32 -10.40 7.07
N ARG A 112 -4.94 -11.20 6.19
CA ARG A 112 -4.38 -12.48 5.77
C ARG A 112 -3.30 -12.25 4.72
N CYS A 113 -2.19 -12.95 4.89
CA CYS A 113 -1.02 -12.88 4.03
C CYS A 113 -0.71 -14.28 3.50
N TRP A 114 -0.24 -14.37 2.26
CA TRP A 114 0.23 -15.60 1.64
C TRP A 114 1.60 -15.35 1.00
N LEU A 115 2.57 -16.20 1.33
CA LEU A 115 3.93 -16.10 0.81
C LEU A 115 4.12 -17.12 -0.31
N THR A 116 4.56 -16.62 -1.46
CA THR A 116 4.90 -17.42 -2.63
C THR A 116 6.38 -17.19 -2.96
N ALA A 117 7.13 -18.28 -3.19
CA ALA A 117 8.52 -18.22 -3.64
C ALA A 117 9.42 -17.28 -2.81
N ALA A 118 9.35 -17.37 -1.47
CA ALA A 118 10.10 -16.51 -0.56
C ALA A 118 11.44 -17.14 -0.12
N THR A 119 12.46 -16.29 -0.06
CA THR A 119 13.72 -16.47 0.69
C THR A 119 13.67 -15.62 1.96
N ALA A 120 14.73 -15.61 2.78
CA ALA A 120 14.79 -14.72 3.93
C ALA A 120 14.87 -13.23 3.53
N GLU A 121 15.39 -12.94 2.33
CA GLU A 121 15.69 -11.58 1.88
C GLU A 121 14.71 -11.07 0.82
N ALA A 122 13.98 -11.91 0.11
CA ALA A 122 13.04 -11.49 -0.93
C ALA A 122 11.95 -12.54 -1.20
N GLY A 123 10.76 -12.08 -1.60
CA GLY A 123 9.68 -12.98 -2.02
C GLY A 123 8.48 -12.25 -2.61
N GLU A 124 7.55 -13.03 -3.15
CA GLU A 124 6.24 -12.54 -3.58
C GLU A 124 5.22 -12.74 -2.46
N VAL A 125 4.59 -11.64 -2.05
CA VAL A 125 3.62 -11.67 -0.95
C VAL A 125 2.26 -11.21 -1.46
N GLU A 126 1.26 -12.08 -1.31
CA GLU A 126 -0.15 -11.73 -1.49
C GLU A 126 -0.73 -11.30 -0.14
N VAL A 127 -1.47 -10.19 -0.13
CA VAL A 127 -2.13 -9.65 1.06
C VAL A 127 -3.60 -9.41 0.78
N ASP A 128 -4.42 -9.65 1.79
CA ASP A 128 -5.84 -9.26 1.78
C ASP A 128 -5.96 -7.76 2.06
N MET A 129 -6.43 -7.01 1.07
CA MET A 129 -6.60 -5.56 1.14
C MET A 129 -7.99 -5.16 1.66
N GLY A 130 -8.86 -6.11 1.94
CA GLY A 130 -10.25 -5.87 2.30
C GLY A 130 -11.12 -5.50 1.10
N PRO A 131 -12.43 -5.30 1.32
CA PRO A 131 -13.38 -5.12 0.23
C PRO A 131 -13.22 -3.77 -0.47
N GLY A 132 -13.19 -3.77 -1.79
CA GLY A 132 -13.24 -2.57 -2.61
C GLY A 132 -14.68 -2.10 -2.81
N ARG A 133 -15.05 -0.99 -2.19
CA ARG A 133 -16.44 -0.49 -2.19
C ARG A 133 -16.62 0.57 -3.27
N TRP A 134 -17.50 0.30 -4.23
CA TRP A 134 -17.90 1.32 -5.21
C TRP A 134 -18.89 2.32 -4.60
N LEU A 135 -18.57 3.61 -4.72
CA LEU A 135 -19.32 4.74 -4.15
C LEU A 135 -20.08 5.52 -5.22
N GLY A 136 -20.14 5.00 -6.45
CA GLY A 136 -20.77 5.64 -7.59
C GLY A 136 -19.77 6.30 -8.53
N GLN A 137 -20.30 6.87 -9.60
CA GLN A 137 -19.54 7.70 -10.53
C GLN A 137 -19.53 9.16 -10.08
N ARG A 138 -18.46 9.88 -10.41
CA ARG A 138 -18.23 11.31 -10.14
C ARG A 138 -17.73 12.00 -11.41
N ARG A 139 -17.99 13.31 -11.53
CA ARG A 139 -17.62 14.11 -12.72
C ARG A 139 -17.04 15.46 -12.28
N PRO A 140 -15.89 15.43 -11.56
CA PRO A 140 -15.28 16.65 -11.06
C PRO A 140 -15.00 17.61 -12.21
N GLU A 141 -15.24 18.91 -12.00
CA GLU A 141 -15.02 19.94 -13.02
C GLU A 141 -13.57 19.91 -13.55
N ALA A 142 -12.61 19.78 -12.64
CA ALA A 142 -11.19 19.61 -12.94
C ALA A 142 -10.84 18.32 -13.71
N GLY A 143 -11.78 17.38 -13.79
CA GLY A 143 -11.68 16.14 -14.56
C GLY A 143 -11.97 16.30 -16.06
N GLU A 144 -12.25 17.53 -16.53
CA GLU A 144 -12.45 17.86 -17.95
C GLU A 144 -13.51 16.98 -18.64
N GLY A 145 -14.63 16.78 -17.95
CA GLY A 145 -15.76 15.99 -18.48
C GLY A 145 -15.61 14.48 -18.35
N ARG A 146 -14.47 13.97 -17.85
CA ARG A 146 -14.28 12.54 -17.58
C ARG A 146 -15.19 12.05 -16.46
N VAL A 147 -15.51 10.77 -16.53
CA VAL A 147 -16.16 10.03 -15.46
C VAL A 147 -15.11 9.32 -14.65
N PHE A 148 -15.18 9.51 -13.34
CA PHE A 148 -14.36 8.78 -12.37
C PHE A 148 -15.26 7.81 -11.61
N ASP A 149 -14.86 6.55 -11.51
CA ASP A 149 -15.43 5.64 -10.53
C ASP A 149 -14.82 5.94 -9.16
N ALA A 150 -15.66 6.33 -8.22
CA ALA A 150 -15.25 6.50 -6.83
C ALA A 150 -15.22 5.14 -6.14
N ILE A 151 -14.04 4.71 -5.70
CA ILE A 151 -13.81 3.46 -4.99
C ILE A 151 -13.22 3.76 -3.61
N SER A 152 -13.65 3.05 -2.58
CA SER A 152 -12.97 3.03 -1.29
C SER A 152 -12.30 1.68 -1.06
N MET A 153 -11.00 1.73 -0.75
CA MET A 153 -10.23 0.59 -0.22
C MET A 153 -9.98 0.74 1.30
N GLY A 154 -10.79 1.56 1.97
CA GLY A 154 -10.51 2.16 3.29
C GLY A 154 -10.12 3.63 3.18
N ASN A 155 -9.44 4.00 2.09
CA ASN A 155 -9.16 5.37 1.66
C ASN A 155 -9.83 5.66 0.29
N PRO A 156 -10.10 6.94 -0.05
CA PRO A 156 -10.80 7.31 -1.29
C PRO A 156 -9.90 7.27 -2.53
N HIS A 157 -10.47 6.76 -3.63
CA HIS A 157 -9.86 6.64 -4.96
C HIS A 157 -10.84 7.11 -6.05
N ALA A 158 -10.32 7.84 -7.02
CA ALA A 158 -11.05 8.33 -8.19
C ALA A 158 -10.38 7.76 -9.44
N VAL A 159 -10.98 6.72 -10.00
CA VAL A 159 -10.41 5.97 -11.13
C VAL A 159 -11.04 6.39 -12.43
N ALA A 160 -10.24 6.83 -13.39
CA ALA A 160 -10.67 7.03 -14.78
C ALA A 160 -9.81 6.22 -15.75
N PHE A 161 -10.46 5.78 -16.83
CA PHE A 161 -9.79 5.08 -17.93
C PHE A 161 -9.48 6.07 -19.06
N VAL A 162 -8.28 5.96 -19.62
CA VAL A 162 -7.79 6.85 -20.68
C VAL A 162 -7.99 6.21 -22.05
N GLU A 163 -8.18 7.04 -23.07
CA GLU A 163 -8.27 6.60 -24.45
C GLU A 163 -6.90 6.21 -25.02
N ALA A 164 -6.87 5.47 -26.12
CA ALA A 164 -5.64 4.92 -26.70
C ALA A 164 -4.58 5.99 -27.06
N HIS A 165 -5.03 7.20 -27.44
CA HIS A 165 -4.15 8.31 -27.83
C HIS A 165 -3.68 9.17 -26.65
N GLU A 166 -4.20 8.93 -25.44
CA GLU A 166 -3.98 9.78 -24.28
C GLU A 166 -2.93 9.19 -23.35
N ASP A 167 -1.93 9.97 -22.97
CA ASP A 167 -0.90 9.53 -22.05
C ASP A 167 -1.37 9.59 -20.57
N PRO A 168 -1.49 8.46 -19.86
CA PRO A 168 -1.98 8.44 -18.48
C PRO A 168 -1.08 9.20 -17.49
N GLU A 169 0.25 9.24 -17.69
CA GLU A 169 1.14 10.04 -16.85
C GLU A 169 0.84 11.53 -16.98
N THR A 170 0.81 12.02 -18.22
CA THR A 170 0.49 13.41 -18.53
C THR A 170 -0.87 13.81 -17.97
N LEU A 171 -1.88 12.94 -18.09
CA LEU A 171 -3.20 13.18 -17.52
C LEU A 171 -3.18 13.17 -15.99
N ALA A 172 -2.49 12.24 -15.35
CA ALA A 172 -2.41 12.18 -13.89
C ALA A 172 -1.76 13.45 -13.32
N ARG A 173 -0.66 13.93 -13.92
CA ARG A 173 0.00 15.19 -13.51
C ARG A 173 -0.88 16.42 -13.69
N ARG A 174 -1.71 16.41 -14.74
CA ARG A 174 -2.51 17.57 -15.14
C ARG A 174 -3.85 17.65 -14.41
N LEU A 175 -4.54 16.53 -14.24
CA LEU A 175 -5.88 16.43 -13.63
C LEU A 175 -5.80 16.15 -12.13
N GLY A 176 -4.79 15.41 -11.69
CA GLY A 176 -4.61 14.94 -10.31
C GLY A 176 -4.82 16.03 -9.24
N PRO A 177 -4.09 17.16 -9.28
CA PRO A 177 -4.21 18.20 -8.25
C PRO A 177 -5.64 18.75 -8.10
N GLY A 178 -6.35 18.94 -9.22
CA GLY A 178 -7.69 19.51 -9.22
C GLY A 178 -8.77 18.49 -8.85
N VAL A 179 -8.61 17.24 -9.27
CA VAL A 179 -9.53 16.16 -8.91
C VAL A 179 -9.36 15.76 -7.44
N GLU A 180 -8.12 15.74 -6.93
CA GLU A 180 -7.80 15.44 -5.52
C GLU A 180 -8.65 16.28 -4.57
N VAL A 181 -8.73 17.59 -4.80
CA VAL A 181 -9.40 18.55 -3.91
C VAL A 181 -10.83 18.90 -4.36
N SER A 182 -11.40 18.14 -5.29
CA SER A 182 -12.73 18.42 -5.82
C SER A 182 -13.79 18.34 -4.71
N PRO A 183 -14.81 19.23 -4.71
CA PRO A 183 -15.93 19.15 -3.76
C PRO A 183 -16.71 17.82 -3.81
N GLU A 184 -16.58 17.04 -4.89
CA GLU A 184 -17.15 15.69 -4.99
C GLU A 184 -16.45 14.66 -4.08
N PHE A 185 -15.25 15.00 -3.57
CA PHE A 185 -14.44 14.21 -2.64
C PHE A 185 -14.10 15.06 -1.40
N PRO A 186 -15.01 15.17 -0.40
CA PRO A 186 -14.85 16.09 0.73
C PRO A 186 -13.58 15.87 1.58
N GLU A 187 -13.07 14.65 1.63
CA GLU A 187 -11.85 14.28 2.36
C GLU A 187 -10.60 14.28 1.44
N GLY A 188 -10.75 14.78 0.22
CA GLY A 188 -9.83 14.58 -0.89
C GLY A 188 -9.83 13.13 -1.42
N THR A 189 -9.14 12.88 -2.52
CA THR A 189 -9.04 11.54 -3.13
C THR A 189 -7.68 11.29 -3.78
N ASN A 190 -7.26 10.03 -3.82
CA ASN A 190 -6.25 9.60 -4.79
C ASN A 190 -6.87 9.59 -6.18
N VAL A 191 -6.09 9.86 -7.22
CA VAL A 191 -6.56 9.97 -8.60
C VAL A 191 -5.77 9.02 -9.48
N GLU A 192 -6.46 8.05 -10.05
CA GLU A 192 -5.90 6.98 -10.87
C GLU A 192 -6.27 7.17 -12.35
N LEU A 193 -5.25 7.24 -13.20
CA LEU A 193 -5.40 7.28 -14.66
C LEU A 193 -4.86 5.99 -15.25
N CYS A 194 -5.77 5.17 -15.78
CA CYS A 194 -5.47 3.82 -16.20
C CYS A 194 -5.68 3.62 -17.70
N ARG A 195 -4.67 3.07 -18.38
CA ARG A 195 -4.82 2.54 -19.74
C ARG A 195 -5.03 1.03 -19.65
N VAL A 196 -6.15 0.56 -20.20
CA VAL A 196 -6.40 -0.87 -20.39
C VAL A 196 -5.65 -1.35 -21.63
N ARG A 197 -4.90 -2.44 -21.49
CA ARG A 197 -4.23 -3.15 -22.58
C ARG A 197 -4.71 -4.60 -22.60
N ASP A 198 -4.32 -5.35 -23.63
CA ASP A 198 -4.81 -6.71 -23.83
C ASP A 198 -4.46 -7.64 -22.65
N ASP A 199 -3.25 -7.50 -22.09
CA ASP A 199 -2.72 -8.41 -21.07
C ASP A 199 -2.64 -7.81 -19.66
N ASP A 200 -2.78 -6.49 -19.52
CA ASP A 200 -2.55 -5.80 -18.24
C ASP A 200 -3.21 -4.40 -18.19
N LEU A 201 -3.09 -3.77 -17.03
CA LEU A 201 -3.43 -2.37 -16.81
C LEU A 201 -2.16 -1.56 -16.62
N LEU A 202 -2.05 -0.42 -17.29
CA LEU A 202 -0.96 0.54 -17.09
C LEU A 202 -1.49 1.74 -16.32
N LEU A 203 -0.95 1.99 -15.12
CA LEU A 203 -1.52 2.89 -14.13
C LEU A 203 -0.54 3.96 -13.68
N TRP A 204 -1.01 5.22 -13.67
CA TRP A 204 -0.39 6.32 -12.94
C TRP A 204 -1.32 6.86 -11.87
N VAL A 205 -0.73 7.26 -10.74
CA VAL A 205 -1.47 7.71 -9.56
C VAL A 205 -0.95 9.07 -9.13
N TRP A 206 -1.89 9.98 -8.92
CA TRP A 206 -1.70 11.16 -8.10
C TRP A 206 -2.24 10.86 -6.71
N GLU A 207 -1.36 10.67 -5.74
CA GLU A 207 -1.74 10.35 -4.37
C GLU A 207 -2.06 11.60 -3.56
N ARG A 208 -3.15 11.50 -2.78
CA ARG A 208 -3.63 12.57 -1.91
C ARG A 208 -2.54 13.02 -0.95
N GLY A 209 -2.21 14.30 -0.98
CA GLY A 209 -1.17 14.92 -0.15
C GLY A 209 0.27 14.61 -0.57
N CYS A 210 0.50 13.77 -1.59
CA CYS A 210 1.83 13.33 -2.01
C CYS A 210 2.18 13.75 -3.45
N GLY A 211 1.19 13.80 -4.35
CA GLY A 211 1.42 14.02 -5.78
C GLY A 211 1.70 12.72 -6.52
N ILE A 212 2.48 12.78 -7.61
CA ILE A 212 2.82 11.57 -8.38
C ILE A 212 3.73 10.65 -7.57
N THR A 213 3.32 9.39 -7.43
CA THR A 213 4.09 8.33 -6.76
C THR A 213 4.40 7.19 -7.72
N ASP A 214 5.46 6.44 -7.42
CA ASP A 214 5.88 5.31 -8.24
C ASP A 214 5.00 4.07 -8.02
N ALA A 215 4.39 3.92 -6.84
CA ALA A 215 3.51 2.80 -6.56
C ALA A 215 2.46 3.11 -5.48
N CYS A 216 1.20 2.82 -5.77
CA CYS A 216 0.09 2.89 -4.81
C CYS A 216 -0.68 1.55 -4.79
N GLY A 217 -0.53 0.77 -3.72
CA GLY A 217 -1.15 -0.55 -3.62
C GLY A 217 -2.69 -0.51 -3.56
N THR A 218 -3.26 0.44 -2.79
CA THR A 218 -4.70 0.64 -2.73
C THR A 218 -5.26 1.24 -4.02
N GLY A 219 -4.51 2.11 -4.71
CA GLY A 219 -4.87 2.64 -6.03
C GLY A 219 -4.92 1.57 -7.11
N ALA A 220 -3.95 0.64 -7.11
CA ALA A 220 -3.97 -0.53 -7.98
C ALA A 220 -5.20 -1.44 -7.70
N CYS A 221 -5.52 -1.67 -6.43
CA CYS A 221 -6.71 -2.42 -6.02
C CYS A 221 -8.01 -1.75 -6.52
N ALA A 222 -8.15 -0.44 -6.25
CA ALA A 222 -9.29 0.35 -6.67
C ALA A 222 -9.47 0.33 -8.19
N THR A 223 -8.37 0.45 -8.93
CA THR A 223 -8.36 0.43 -10.40
C THR A 223 -8.89 -0.90 -10.95
N VAL A 224 -8.49 -2.03 -10.39
CA VAL A 224 -8.97 -3.35 -10.85
C VAL A 224 -10.42 -3.58 -10.47
N VAL A 225 -10.88 -3.11 -9.30
CA VAL A 225 -12.31 -3.14 -8.94
C VAL A 225 -13.13 -2.32 -9.95
N ALA A 226 -12.69 -1.11 -10.29
CA ALA A 226 -13.37 -0.27 -11.28
C ALA A 226 -13.35 -0.93 -12.68
N ALA A 227 -12.22 -1.49 -13.10
CA ALA A 227 -12.07 -2.13 -14.40
C ALA A 227 -12.97 -3.37 -14.52
N ALA A 228 -13.01 -4.20 -13.47
CA ALA A 228 -13.83 -5.40 -13.44
C ALA A 228 -15.33 -5.05 -13.49
N ARG A 229 -15.73 -4.04 -12.72
CA ARG A 229 -17.10 -3.52 -12.72
C ARG A 229 -17.54 -2.98 -14.09
N GLN A 230 -16.64 -2.33 -14.83
CA GLN A 230 -16.90 -1.86 -16.19
C GLN A 230 -16.80 -2.98 -17.26
N GLY A 231 -16.55 -4.23 -16.87
CA GLY A 231 -16.38 -5.35 -17.79
C GLY A 231 -15.11 -5.28 -18.64
N ARG A 232 -14.11 -4.49 -18.22
CA ARG A 232 -12.83 -4.32 -18.93
C ARG A 232 -11.83 -5.43 -18.60
N VAL A 233 -11.97 -6.03 -17.42
CA VAL A 233 -11.21 -7.20 -16.96
C VAL A 233 -12.17 -8.15 -16.23
N PRO A 234 -11.88 -9.45 -16.10
CA PRO A 234 -12.71 -10.35 -15.33
C PRO A 234 -12.58 -10.14 -13.81
N PHE A 235 -13.67 -10.36 -13.07
CA PHE A 235 -13.62 -10.63 -11.63
C PHE A 235 -12.98 -12.00 -11.35
N ASP A 236 -12.54 -12.21 -10.11
CA ASP A 236 -11.97 -13.47 -9.59
C ASP A 236 -10.74 -13.99 -10.34
N ALA A 237 -10.14 -13.18 -11.21
CA ALA A 237 -8.93 -13.50 -11.95
C ALA A 237 -7.75 -12.61 -11.51
N PRO A 238 -6.51 -13.10 -11.62
CA PRO A 238 -5.33 -12.27 -11.40
C PRO A 238 -5.15 -11.28 -12.56
N ILE A 239 -5.11 -9.99 -12.24
CA ILE A 239 -4.91 -8.90 -13.20
C ILE A 239 -3.57 -8.25 -12.91
N LEU A 240 -2.69 -8.21 -13.91
CA LEU A 240 -1.43 -7.49 -13.82
C LEU A 240 -1.67 -5.99 -13.94
N VAL A 241 -1.16 -5.23 -12.97
CA VAL A 241 -1.17 -3.76 -12.95
C VAL A 241 0.28 -3.29 -12.97
N ARG A 242 0.67 -2.53 -13.98
CA ARG A 242 2.00 -1.93 -14.10
C ARG A 242 1.96 -0.50 -13.60
N LEU A 243 2.74 -0.23 -12.56
CA LEU A 243 3.01 1.10 -12.02
C LEU A 243 4.47 1.48 -12.31
N PRO A 244 4.87 2.76 -12.22
CA PRO A 244 6.26 3.17 -12.42
C PRO A 244 7.28 2.40 -11.56
N GLY A 245 6.94 2.10 -10.31
CA GLY A 245 7.75 1.36 -9.35
C GLY A 245 7.78 -0.15 -9.59
N GLY A 246 6.94 -0.66 -10.49
CA GLY A 246 6.89 -2.05 -10.93
C GLY A 246 5.50 -2.68 -10.86
N PRO A 247 5.40 -3.99 -11.17
CA PRO A 247 4.12 -4.66 -11.31
C PRO A 247 3.52 -5.11 -9.96
N LEU A 248 2.20 -5.05 -9.87
CA LEU A 248 1.37 -5.75 -8.88
C LEU A 248 0.40 -6.67 -9.60
N GLU A 249 0.08 -7.82 -9.00
CA GLU A 249 -1.04 -8.65 -9.43
C GLU A 249 -2.20 -8.46 -8.47
N ILE A 250 -3.37 -8.10 -8.99
CA ILE A 250 -4.56 -7.82 -8.19
C ILE A 250 -5.67 -8.79 -8.57
N ARG A 251 -6.37 -9.34 -7.58
CA ARG A 251 -7.59 -10.13 -7.78
C ARG A 251 -8.74 -9.46 -7.05
N ALA A 252 -9.65 -8.85 -7.80
CA ALA A 252 -10.91 -8.33 -7.27
C ALA A 252 -11.97 -9.44 -7.27
N PRO A 253 -12.64 -9.72 -6.14
CA PRO A 253 -13.67 -10.74 -6.08
C PRO A 253 -14.98 -10.27 -6.72
N ALA A 254 -15.77 -11.21 -7.29
CA ALA A 254 -17.12 -10.89 -7.76
C ALA A 254 -18.09 -10.56 -6.61
N ASP A 255 -17.89 -11.17 -5.44
CA ASP A 255 -18.58 -10.79 -4.20
C ASP A 255 -17.98 -9.48 -3.65
N PRO A 256 -18.72 -8.36 -3.65
CA PRO A 256 -18.20 -7.06 -3.21
C PRO A 256 -17.94 -6.97 -1.70
N THR A 257 -18.35 -7.98 -0.92
CA THR A 257 -18.06 -8.07 0.51
C THR A 257 -16.75 -8.80 0.80
N ALA A 258 -16.24 -9.57 -0.17
CA ALA A 258 -14.96 -10.27 -0.06
C ALA A 258 -13.78 -9.32 -0.29
N GLY A 259 -12.61 -9.70 0.25
CA GLY A 259 -11.40 -8.90 0.16
C GLY A 259 -10.75 -8.94 -1.22
N VAL A 260 -10.29 -7.78 -1.71
CA VAL A 260 -9.39 -7.68 -2.86
C VAL A 260 -8.03 -8.22 -2.44
N ARG A 261 -7.42 -9.07 -3.27
CA ARG A 261 -6.07 -9.58 -3.01
C ARG A 261 -5.06 -8.84 -3.85
N MET A 262 -3.95 -8.47 -3.23
CA MET A 262 -2.83 -7.81 -3.90
C MET A 262 -1.57 -8.63 -3.68
N ARG A 263 -0.96 -9.11 -4.76
CA ARG A 263 0.34 -9.75 -4.76
C ARG A 263 1.39 -8.84 -5.38
N GLY A 264 2.56 -8.82 -4.77
CA GLY A 264 3.73 -8.16 -5.32
C GLY A 264 5.00 -8.48 -4.54
N PRO A 265 6.14 -7.96 -5.01
CA PRO A 265 7.41 -8.22 -4.39
C PRO A 265 7.54 -7.48 -3.06
N ALA A 266 8.35 -8.07 -2.17
CA ALA A 266 8.96 -7.43 -1.02
C ALA A 266 10.41 -7.90 -0.91
N ARG A 267 11.31 -7.00 -0.47
CA ARG A 267 12.71 -7.35 -0.18
C ARG A 267 13.23 -6.67 1.07
N VAL A 268 14.15 -7.37 1.72
CA VAL A 268 15.12 -6.82 2.67
C VAL A 268 16.30 -6.31 1.86
N VAL A 269 16.56 -5.01 1.93
CA VAL A 269 17.65 -4.35 1.19
C VAL A 269 18.97 -4.48 1.95
N PHE A 270 18.95 -4.18 3.24
CA PHE A 270 20.10 -4.34 4.14
C PHE A 270 19.64 -4.38 5.61
N GLY A 271 20.51 -4.81 6.51
CA GLY A 271 20.31 -4.72 7.96
C GLY A 271 21.39 -3.86 8.62
N GLY A 272 21.10 -3.32 9.79
CA GLY A 272 22.07 -2.51 10.53
C GLY A 272 21.61 -2.13 11.92
N THR A 273 22.41 -1.30 12.58
CA THR A 273 22.07 -0.66 13.86
C THR A 273 22.16 0.85 13.72
N MET A 274 21.19 1.58 14.28
CA MET A 274 21.22 3.04 14.37
C MET A 274 21.33 3.50 15.81
N THR A 275 21.97 4.65 16.04
CA THR A 275 22.09 5.28 17.36
C THR A 275 21.22 6.54 17.40
N LEU A 276 20.41 6.65 18.45
CA LEU A 276 19.49 7.77 18.73
C LEU A 276 19.87 8.45 20.06
#